data_AF-A0A2H3G9Q9-F1
#
_entry.id   AF-A0A2H3G9Q9-F1
#
_cell.length_a   1.000
_cell.length_b   1.000
_cell.length_c   1.000
_cell.angle_alpha   90.00
_cell.angle_beta   90.00
_cell.angle_gamma   90.00
#
_symmetry.space_group_name_H-M   'P 1'
#
loop_
_entity.id
_entity.type
_entity.pdbx_description
1 polymer ?
#
loop_
_entity_poly.entity_id
_entity_poly.type
_entity_poly.pdbx_seq_one_letter_code
_entity_poly.pdbx_strand_id
1 'polypeptide(L)'
;MDDDIANIAKDLAPVVEEAGDEGVVAVMHSAGGFIGSGALKGLNSQARQDSGKAGGVKKIIFITAGVAPEGYEQGPMEFFDYHESNDEEASEWLPGLQHQADRGWATKVQYCGWREVPSVYIICEGDRILPVELQESFAGLAGSEIMKVDAGHMVQLSQTEKVAGIIASHAN
;
A
#
# COMPACT_ATOMS: atom_id res chain seq x y z
N MET A 1 3.66 -4.77 13.83
CA MET A 1 2.79 -5.02 12.66
C MET A 1 1.35 -5.31 13.08
N ASP A 2 1.05 -6.26 13.96
CA ASP A 2 -0.36 -6.46 14.40
C ASP A 2 -0.95 -5.21 15.07
N ASP A 3 -0.14 -4.52 15.89
CA ASP A 3 -0.45 -3.22 16.48
C ASP A 3 -0.60 -2.11 15.42
N ASP A 4 0.30 -2.06 14.44
CA ASP A 4 0.21 -1.12 13.30
C ASP A 4 -1.09 -1.34 12.50
N ILE A 5 -1.42 -2.60 12.19
CA ILE A 5 -2.66 -3.00 11.51
C ILE A 5 -3.86 -2.54 12.31
N ALA A 6 -3.88 -2.79 13.62
CA ALA A 6 -4.99 -2.41 14.48
C ALA A 6 -5.17 -0.88 14.56
N ASN A 7 -4.06 -0.13 14.62
CA ASN A 7 -4.11 1.33 14.64
C ASN A 7 -4.59 1.90 13.29
N ILE A 8 -4.09 1.38 12.16
CA ILE A 8 -4.58 1.79 10.83
C ILE A 8 -6.07 1.47 10.69
N ALA A 9 -6.52 0.28 11.11
CA ALA A 9 -7.93 -0.08 11.04
C ALA A 9 -8.81 0.84 11.90
N LYS A 10 -8.33 1.21 13.09
CA LYS A 10 -9.00 2.15 14.00
C LYS A 10 -9.15 3.53 13.37
N ASP A 11 -8.11 4.02 12.69
CA ASP A 11 -8.12 5.35 12.07
C ASP A 11 -8.86 5.36 10.72
N LEU A 12 -8.85 4.24 9.99
CA LEU A 12 -9.57 4.09 8.72
C LEU A 12 -11.08 3.93 8.91
N ALA A 13 -11.52 3.25 9.98
CA ALA A 13 -12.94 3.00 10.25
C ALA A 13 -13.81 4.27 10.25
N PRO A 14 -13.47 5.38 10.95
CA PRO A 14 -14.27 6.60 10.90
C PRO A 14 -14.28 7.25 9.52
N VAL A 15 -13.17 7.20 8.76
CA VAL A 15 -13.10 7.73 7.39
C VAL A 15 -14.05 6.97 6.46
N VAL A 16 -14.09 5.63 6.59
CA VAL A 16 -15.01 4.77 5.84
C VAL A 16 -16.46 5.05 6.23
N GLU A 17 -16.73 5.30 7.52
CA GLU A 17 -18.07 5.63 7.99
C GLU A 17 -18.55 6.99 7.45
N GLU A 18 -17.67 8.00 7.50
CA GLU A 18 -17.95 9.36 7.01
C GLU A 18 -18.21 9.39 5.50
N ALA A 19 -17.42 8.65 4.72
CA ALA A 19 -17.58 8.57 3.28
C ALA A 19 -18.94 7.97 2.85
N GLY A 20 -19.58 7.16 3.72
CA GLY A 20 -20.87 6.55 3.43
C GLY A 20 -20.87 5.83 2.07
N ASP A 21 -21.94 5.99 1.29
CA ASP A 21 -22.11 5.33 -0.01
C ASP A 21 -21.04 5.72 -1.06
N GLU A 22 -20.35 6.86 -0.90
CA GLU A 22 -19.25 7.23 -1.78
C GLU A 22 -18.09 6.22 -1.64
N GLY A 23 -17.89 5.69 -0.44
CA GLY A 23 -16.79 4.78 -0.12
C GLY A 23 -15.42 5.44 -0.22
N VAL A 24 -14.36 4.64 -0.09
CA VAL A 24 -12.99 5.16 -0.10
C VAL A 24 -12.06 4.34 -0.99
N VAL A 25 -11.00 4.99 -1.47
CA VAL A 25 -9.85 4.35 -2.13
C VAL A 25 -8.70 4.28 -1.14
N ALA A 26 -8.18 3.07 -0.90
CA ALA A 26 -7.00 2.91 -0.06
C ALA A 26 -5.73 2.98 -0.92
N VAL A 27 -4.87 3.97 -0.65
CA VAL A 27 -3.58 4.13 -1.34
C VAL A 27 -2.47 3.65 -0.41
N MET A 28 -1.66 2.69 -0.89
CA MET A 28 -0.65 2.00 -0.07
C MET A 28 0.70 2.02 -0.79
N HIS A 29 1.74 2.47 -0.09
CA HIS A 29 3.11 2.53 -0.60
C HIS A 29 4.02 1.58 0.18
N SER A 30 4.93 0.89 -0.53
CA SER A 30 5.98 0.07 0.09
C SER A 30 5.42 -0.90 1.16
N ALA A 31 5.97 -0.87 2.38
CA ALA A 31 5.51 -1.57 3.57
C ALA A 31 3.99 -1.50 3.80
N GLY A 32 3.37 -0.37 3.45
CA GLY A 32 1.94 -0.12 3.60
C GLY A 32 1.09 -1.13 2.83
N GLY A 33 1.62 -1.80 1.81
CA GLY A 33 0.91 -2.88 1.14
C GLY A 33 0.59 -4.05 2.07
N PHE A 34 1.53 -4.48 2.92
CA PHE A 34 1.31 -5.56 3.87
C PHE A 34 0.39 -5.12 5.01
N ILE A 35 0.74 -4.02 5.67
CA ILE A 35 0.08 -3.55 6.89
C ILE A 35 -1.30 -2.97 6.56
N GLY A 36 -1.39 -2.14 5.52
CA GLY A 36 -2.64 -1.52 5.06
C GLY A 36 -3.64 -2.56 4.58
N SER A 37 -3.20 -3.59 3.85
CA SER A 37 -4.10 -4.67 3.41
C SER A 37 -4.66 -5.48 4.59
N GLY A 38 -3.84 -5.70 5.62
CA GLY A 38 -4.27 -6.34 6.87
C GLY A 38 -5.36 -5.53 7.59
N ALA A 39 -5.28 -4.21 7.52
CA ALA A 39 -6.21 -3.30 8.19
C ALA A 39 -7.60 -3.23 7.54
N LEU A 40 -7.76 -3.73 6.31
CA LEU A 40 -9.05 -3.65 5.58
C LEU A 40 -10.10 -4.66 6.06
N LYS A 41 -9.78 -5.54 7.01
CA LYS A 41 -10.68 -6.59 7.47
C LYS A 41 -11.98 -6.02 8.03
N GLY A 42 -13.10 -6.37 7.42
CA GLY A 42 -14.42 -5.85 7.79
C GLY A 42 -14.70 -4.40 7.35
N LEU A 43 -13.77 -3.76 6.63
CA LEU A 43 -13.90 -2.38 6.17
C LEU A 43 -14.10 -2.26 4.64
N ASN A 44 -13.99 -3.36 3.89
CA ASN A 44 -14.37 -3.37 2.48
C ASN A 44 -15.89 -3.25 2.29
N SER A 45 -16.31 -2.90 1.07
CA SER A 45 -17.73 -2.66 0.77
C SER A 45 -18.63 -3.88 0.98
N GLN A 46 -18.16 -5.08 0.62
CA GLN A 46 -18.94 -6.30 0.79
C GLN A 46 -19.17 -6.61 2.28
N ALA A 47 -18.12 -6.61 3.09
CA ALA A 47 -18.21 -6.89 4.52
C ALA A 47 -19.08 -5.88 5.27
N ARG A 48 -19.06 -4.61 4.84
CA ARG A 48 -19.95 -3.57 5.39
C ARG A 48 -21.40 -3.81 4.99
N GLN A 49 -21.65 -4.12 3.73
CA GLN A 49 -22.99 -4.46 3.25
C GLN A 49 -23.58 -5.66 4.00
N ASP A 50 -22.78 -6.72 4.20
CA ASP A 50 -23.16 -7.93 4.94
C ASP A 50 -23.53 -7.62 6.40
N SER A 51 -22.97 -6.53 6.94
CA SER A 51 -23.24 -6.01 8.28
C SER A 51 -24.35 -4.95 8.33
N GLY A 52 -25.06 -4.71 7.23
CA GLY A 52 -26.12 -3.70 7.13
C GLY A 52 -25.61 -2.26 7.16
N LYS A 53 -24.34 -2.03 6.80
CA LYS A 53 -23.70 -0.71 6.75
C LYS A 53 -23.43 -0.27 5.32
N ALA A 54 -23.55 1.04 5.07
CA ALA A 54 -23.19 1.67 3.80
C ALA A 54 -21.67 1.82 3.65
N GLY A 55 -21.19 1.98 2.41
CA GLY A 55 -19.82 2.35 2.12
C GLY A 55 -18.79 1.22 2.18
N GLY A 56 -17.53 1.60 2.40
CA GLY A 56 -16.40 0.68 2.47
C GLY A 56 -15.24 1.06 1.56
N VAL A 57 -14.13 0.34 1.72
CA VAL A 57 -13.01 0.41 0.78
C VAL A 57 -13.42 -0.27 -0.52
N LYS A 58 -13.47 0.52 -1.61
CA LYS A 58 -13.93 0.08 -2.93
C LYS A 58 -12.79 -0.28 -3.89
N LYS A 59 -11.61 0.30 -3.67
CA LYS A 59 -10.44 0.13 -4.54
C LYS A 59 -9.16 0.25 -3.72
N ILE A 60 -8.13 -0.49 -4.11
CA ILE A 60 -6.77 -0.34 -3.59
C ILE A 60 -5.86 0.19 -4.70
N ILE A 61 -4.97 1.11 -4.37
CA ILE A 61 -3.90 1.56 -5.25
C ILE A 61 -2.57 1.28 -4.54
N PHE A 62 -1.83 0.33 -5.07
CA PHE A 62 -0.49 0.02 -4.64
C PHE A 62 0.52 0.89 -5.39
N ILE A 63 1.46 1.47 -4.67
CA ILE A 63 2.60 2.22 -5.22
C ILE A 63 3.85 1.49 -4.77
N THR A 64 4.49 0.73 -5.67
CA THR A 64 5.63 -0.15 -5.34
C THR A 64 5.48 -0.83 -3.96
N ALA A 65 4.31 -1.44 -3.73
CA ALA A 65 3.92 -1.92 -2.42
C ALA A 65 4.20 -3.42 -2.25
N GLY A 66 4.54 -3.82 -1.03
CA GLY A 66 4.70 -5.23 -0.68
C GLY A 66 3.35 -5.95 -0.62
N VAL A 67 3.25 -7.10 -1.30
CA VAL A 67 2.06 -7.95 -1.30
C VAL A 67 2.49 -9.38 -0.99
N ALA A 68 1.86 -10.01 0.00
CA ALA A 68 2.14 -11.40 0.34
C ALA A 68 0.86 -12.14 0.72
N PRO A 69 0.81 -13.46 0.49
CA PRO A 69 -0.33 -14.28 0.89
C PRO A 69 -0.37 -14.45 2.42
N GLU A 70 -1.55 -14.81 2.94
CA GLU A 70 -1.72 -15.19 4.34
C GLU A 70 -0.75 -16.31 4.72
N GLY A 71 -0.22 -16.23 5.95
CA GLY A 71 0.79 -17.15 6.46
C GLY A 71 2.21 -16.87 5.99
N TYR A 72 2.43 -15.96 5.04
CA TYR A 72 3.77 -15.47 4.71
C TYR A 72 4.35 -14.71 5.91
N GLU A 73 5.59 -15.01 6.23
CA GLU A 73 6.36 -14.35 7.29
C GLU A 73 7.50 -13.60 6.61
N GLN A 74 7.56 -12.29 6.82
CA GLN A 74 8.60 -11.50 6.19
C GLN A 74 9.93 -11.73 6.93
N GLY A 75 10.90 -12.26 6.20
CA GLY A 75 12.26 -12.40 6.68
C GLY A 75 12.97 -11.05 6.82
N PRO A 76 14.18 -11.04 7.40
CA PRO A 76 15.02 -9.84 7.43
C PRO A 76 15.22 -9.28 6.03
N MET A 77 14.93 -7.99 5.85
CA MET A 77 15.04 -7.31 4.55
C MET A 77 16.49 -6.86 4.32
N GLU A 78 17.31 -7.71 3.69
CA GLU A 78 18.69 -7.34 3.31
C GLU A 78 18.76 -6.20 2.25
N PHE A 79 17.63 -5.85 1.63
CA PHE A 79 17.52 -4.88 0.54
C PHE A 79 17.34 -3.42 0.98
N PHE A 80 17.26 -3.15 2.29
CA PHE A 80 17.10 -1.81 2.87
C PHE A 80 18.44 -1.12 3.25
N ASP A 81 19.58 -1.63 2.77
CA ASP A 81 20.87 -0.92 2.87
C ASP A 81 20.92 0.21 1.82
N TYR A 82 20.13 1.26 2.08
CA TYR A 82 20.03 2.43 1.22
C TYR A 82 21.30 3.26 1.37
N HIS A 83 22.20 3.21 0.39
CA HIS A 83 23.26 4.20 0.26
C HIS A 83 22.65 5.55 -0.14
N GLU A 84 22.99 6.59 0.64
CA GLU A 84 22.60 7.98 0.39
C GLU A 84 22.65 8.33 -1.11
N SER A 85 21.48 8.56 -1.70
CA SER A 85 21.40 9.29 -2.96
C SER A 85 21.74 10.75 -2.66
N ASN A 86 22.80 11.28 -3.27
CA ASN A 86 23.14 12.72 -3.28
C ASN A 86 22.10 13.58 -4.05
N ASP A 87 20.83 13.17 -4.08
CA ASP A 87 19.76 13.93 -4.70
C ASP A 87 19.41 15.12 -3.80
N GLU A 88 19.68 16.33 -4.30
CA GLU A 88 19.31 17.58 -3.63
C GLU A 88 17.80 17.61 -3.32
N GLU A 89 16.97 17.00 -4.16
CA GLU A 89 15.52 16.87 -3.97
C GLU A 89 15.16 15.94 -2.81
N ALA A 90 15.96 14.90 -2.54
CA ALA A 90 15.74 14.03 -1.37
C ALA A 90 16.03 14.77 -0.06
N SER A 91 16.97 15.72 -0.06
CA SER A 91 17.39 16.45 1.15
C SER A 91 16.26 17.22 1.84
N GLU A 92 15.25 17.64 1.09
CA GLU A 92 14.03 18.28 1.63
C GLU A 92 13.19 17.30 2.46
N TRP A 93 13.11 16.04 2.02
CA TRP A 93 12.24 15.02 2.61
C TRP A 93 12.92 14.15 3.66
N LEU A 94 14.25 14.05 3.62
CA LEU A 94 15.06 13.27 4.58
C LEU A 94 14.73 13.57 6.05
N PRO A 95 14.56 14.83 6.50
CA PRO A 95 14.21 15.14 7.89
C PRO A 95 12.84 14.59 8.33
N GLY A 96 11.95 14.31 7.38
CA GLY A 96 10.62 13.75 7.63
C GLY A 96 10.64 12.23 7.87
N LEU A 97 11.71 11.53 7.47
CA LEU A 97 11.84 10.09 7.68
C LEU A 97 12.00 9.79 9.17
N GLN A 98 11.22 8.83 9.66
CA GLN A 98 11.28 8.35 11.04
C GLN A 98 11.78 6.90 11.06
N HIS A 99 12.32 6.48 12.20
CA HIS A 99 12.72 5.09 12.38
C HIS A 99 11.49 4.17 12.37
N GLN A 100 11.48 3.19 11.47
CA GLN A 100 10.53 2.09 11.53
C GLN A 100 11.10 0.97 12.42
N ALA A 101 10.30 0.47 13.35
CA ALA A 101 10.71 -0.62 14.23
C ALA A 101 10.85 -1.94 13.45
N ASP A 102 12.03 -2.56 13.51
CA ASP A 102 12.33 -3.82 12.82
C ASP A 102 11.58 -5.03 13.43
N ARG A 103 11.40 -5.05 14.76
CA ARG A 103 10.80 -6.19 15.48
C ARG A 103 9.39 -6.58 15.02
N GLY A 104 8.65 -5.66 14.41
CA GLY A 104 7.28 -5.89 13.98
C GLY A 104 7.16 -6.70 12.69
N TRP A 105 8.22 -6.87 11.91
CA TRP A 105 8.16 -7.45 10.55
C TRP A 105 8.16 -8.98 10.51
N ALA A 106 8.68 -9.65 11.54
CA ALA A 106 8.69 -11.11 11.66
C ALA A 106 7.32 -11.70 12.08
N THR A 107 6.22 -11.05 11.72
CA THR A 107 4.86 -11.53 11.98
C THR A 107 4.23 -12.05 10.71
N LYS A 108 3.44 -13.13 10.81
CA LYS A 108 2.74 -13.70 9.67
C LYS A 108 1.61 -12.79 9.21
N VAL A 109 1.46 -12.61 7.90
CA VAL A 109 0.29 -11.98 7.29
C VAL A 109 -0.98 -12.74 7.70
N GLN A 110 -1.87 -12.09 8.44
CA GLN A 110 -3.10 -12.70 8.97
C GLN A 110 -4.33 -12.51 8.06
N TYR A 111 -4.30 -11.51 7.17
CA TYR A 111 -5.42 -11.15 6.31
C TYR A 111 -4.93 -10.40 5.06
N CYS A 112 -5.51 -10.73 3.91
CA CYS A 112 -5.16 -10.14 2.62
C CYS A 112 -6.35 -9.37 2.01
N GLY A 113 -6.56 -8.11 2.42
CA GLY A 113 -7.66 -7.29 1.89
C GLY A 113 -7.69 -7.13 0.36
N TRP A 114 -6.53 -7.24 -0.28
CA TRP A 114 -6.39 -7.23 -1.74
C TRP A 114 -7.03 -8.44 -2.47
N ARG A 115 -7.44 -9.49 -1.75
CA ARG A 115 -8.21 -10.59 -2.33
C ARG A 115 -9.68 -10.25 -2.56
N GLU A 116 -10.19 -9.28 -1.81
CA GLU A 116 -11.62 -8.93 -1.76
C GLU A 116 -11.92 -7.57 -2.39
N VAL A 117 -10.88 -6.74 -2.55
CA VAL A 117 -11.01 -5.38 -3.10
C VAL A 117 -10.19 -5.28 -4.38
N PRO A 118 -10.76 -4.82 -5.51
CA PRO A 118 -10.02 -4.65 -6.76
C PRO A 118 -8.86 -3.69 -6.57
N SER A 119 -7.74 -3.94 -7.26
CA SER A 119 -6.52 -3.17 -7.06
C SER A 119 -5.86 -2.73 -8.37
N VAL A 120 -5.16 -1.60 -8.29
CA VAL A 120 -4.21 -1.10 -9.29
C VAL A 120 -2.82 -1.11 -8.65
N TYR A 121 -1.80 -1.47 -9.42
CA TYR A 121 -0.42 -1.49 -8.97
C TYR A 121 0.43 -0.60 -9.87
N ILE A 122 1.05 0.41 -9.27
CA ILE A 122 2.01 1.29 -9.92
C ILE A 122 3.40 0.68 -9.77
N ILE A 123 3.92 0.12 -10.87
CA ILE A 123 5.28 -0.42 -10.97
C ILE A 123 6.23 0.73 -11.31
N CYS A 124 7.27 0.89 -10.50
CA CYS A 124 8.32 1.88 -10.68
C CYS A 124 9.55 1.22 -11.30
N GLU A 125 9.86 1.55 -12.57
CA GLU A 125 10.89 0.85 -13.36
C GLU A 125 12.33 1.15 -12.90
N GLY A 126 12.54 2.31 -12.26
CA GLY A 126 13.81 2.73 -11.67
C GLY A 126 13.93 2.46 -10.17
N ASP A 127 13.03 1.66 -9.60
CA ASP A 127 13.03 1.34 -8.17
C ASP A 127 14.25 0.46 -7.81
N ARG A 128 15.06 0.96 -6.87
CA ARG A 128 16.28 0.29 -6.39
C ARG A 128 16.07 -0.48 -5.08
N ILE A 129 14.90 -0.34 -4.45
CA ILE A 129 14.52 -1.04 -3.21
C ILE A 129 13.71 -2.29 -3.55
N LEU A 130 12.72 -2.14 -4.44
CA LEU A 130 11.91 -3.26 -4.93
C LEU A 130 12.12 -3.40 -6.44
N PRO A 131 12.95 -4.35 -6.91
CA PRO A 131 13.16 -4.57 -8.34
C PRO A 131 11.86 -4.84 -9.09
N VAL A 132 11.83 -4.50 -10.39
CA VAL A 132 10.63 -4.59 -11.24
C VAL A 132 10.03 -5.99 -11.24
N GLU A 133 10.85 -7.04 -11.30
CA GLU A 133 10.39 -8.43 -11.33
C GLU A 133 9.66 -8.82 -10.03
N LEU A 134 10.11 -8.27 -8.90
CA LEU A 134 9.45 -8.47 -7.61
C LEU A 134 8.13 -7.70 -7.54
N GLN A 135 8.11 -6.46 -8.03
CA GLN A 135 6.88 -5.67 -8.15
C GLN A 135 5.85 -6.35 -9.08
N GLU A 136 6.26 -6.88 -10.23
CA GLU A 136 5.40 -7.64 -11.14
C GLU A 136 4.85 -8.91 -10.48
N SER A 137 5.67 -9.59 -9.66
CA SER A 137 5.23 -10.76 -8.88
C SER A 137 4.17 -10.37 -7.85
N PHE A 138 4.34 -9.25 -7.16
CA PHE A 138 3.36 -8.72 -6.20
C PHE A 138 2.04 -8.29 -6.88
N ALA A 139 2.13 -7.57 -7.99
CA ALA A 139 0.97 -7.17 -8.78
C ALA A 139 0.21 -8.39 -9.31
N GLY A 140 0.93 -9.39 -9.82
CA GLY A 140 0.36 -10.66 -10.29
C GLY A 140 -0.30 -11.46 -9.17
N LEU A 141 0.31 -11.51 -7.99
CA LEU A 141 -0.28 -12.14 -6.80
C LEU A 141 -1.60 -11.48 -6.39
N ALA A 142 -1.66 -10.16 -6.43
CA ALA A 142 -2.87 -9.39 -6.12
C ALA A 142 -3.92 -9.40 -7.26
N GLY A 143 -3.54 -9.84 -8.46
CA GLY A 143 -4.39 -9.73 -9.65
C GLY A 143 -4.67 -8.27 -10.03
N SER A 144 -3.72 -7.36 -9.74
CA SER A 144 -3.88 -5.93 -9.96
C SER A 144 -3.84 -5.55 -11.44
N GLU A 145 -4.56 -4.48 -11.79
CA GLU A 145 -4.27 -3.71 -13.00
C GLU A 145 -2.90 -3.06 -12.88
N ILE A 146 -2.04 -3.16 -13.90
CA ILE A 146 -0.65 -2.69 -13.82
C ILE A 146 -0.47 -1.37 -14.55
N MET A 147 0.14 -0.40 -13.87
CA MET A 147 0.58 0.89 -14.40
C MET A 147 2.10 1.00 -14.27
N LYS A 148 2.84 1.09 -15.38
CA LYS A 148 4.30 1.26 -15.34
C LYS A 148 4.69 2.74 -15.37
N VAL A 149 5.64 3.12 -14.52
CA VAL A 149 6.18 4.48 -14.43
C VAL A 149 7.70 4.41 -14.34
N ASP A 150 8.37 5.14 -15.22
CA ASP A 150 9.82 5.36 -15.16
C ASP A 150 10.15 6.31 -13.99
N ALA A 151 10.29 5.74 -12.79
CA ALA A 151 10.57 6.44 -11.54
C ALA A 151 11.23 5.50 -10.51
N GLY A 152 11.81 6.10 -9.45
CA GLY A 152 12.31 5.37 -8.29
C GLY A 152 11.23 5.07 -7.24
N HIS A 153 11.65 4.56 -6.08
CA HIS A 153 10.75 4.08 -5.01
C HIS A 153 9.78 5.15 -4.48
N MET A 154 10.18 6.42 -4.50
CA MET A 154 9.40 7.57 -4.02
C MET A 154 8.74 8.33 -5.18
N VAL A 155 8.07 7.61 -6.09
CA VAL A 155 7.41 8.18 -7.28
C VAL A 155 6.37 9.25 -6.95
N GLN A 156 5.72 9.16 -5.78
CA GLN A 156 4.75 10.13 -5.29
C GLN A 156 5.35 11.51 -4.97
N LEU A 157 6.67 11.59 -4.81
CA LEU A 157 7.39 12.85 -4.59
C LEU A 157 7.94 13.40 -5.91
N SER A 158 8.49 12.54 -6.76
CA SER A 158 9.14 12.94 -8.02
C SER A 158 8.16 13.15 -9.19
N GLN A 159 7.01 12.45 -9.20
CA GLN A 159 6.00 12.54 -10.25
C GLN A 159 4.58 12.67 -9.67
N THR A 160 4.42 13.58 -8.71
CA THR A 160 3.17 13.82 -7.96
C THR A 160 1.92 13.92 -8.84
N GLU A 161 1.94 14.74 -9.89
CA GLU A 161 0.79 14.95 -10.78
C GLU A 161 0.39 13.65 -11.52
N LYS A 162 1.37 12.85 -11.91
CA LYS A 162 1.13 11.57 -12.60
C LYS A 162 0.49 10.55 -11.65
N VAL A 163 1.03 10.43 -10.43
CA VAL A 163 0.46 9.55 -9.39
C VAL A 163 -0.95 10.00 -9.02
N ALA A 164 -1.17 11.30 -8.80
CA ALA A 164 -2.49 11.85 -8.51
C ALA A 164 -3.48 11.59 -9.67
N GLY A 165 -3.05 11.71 -10.92
CA GLY A 165 -3.85 11.40 -12.10
C GLY A 165 -4.26 9.92 -12.17
N ILE A 166 -3.35 9.00 -11.85
CA ILE A 166 -3.65 7.56 -11.74
C ILE A 166 -4.65 7.32 -10.60
N ILE A 167 -4.48 7.95 -9.45
CA ILE A 167 -5.43 7.82 -8.33
C ILE A 167 -6.81 8.29 -8.74
N ALA A 168 -6.92 9.49 -9.31
CA ALA A 168 -8.19 10.08 -9.72
C ALA A 168 -8.90 9.27 -10.80
N SER A 169 -8.17 8.69 -11.77
CA SER A 169 -8.79 7.90 -12.84
C SER A 169 -9.37 6.56 -12.37
N HIS A 170 -8.95 6.06 -11.21
CA HIS A 170 -9.39 4.78 -10.65
C HIS A 170 -10.22 4.93 -9.37
N ALA A 171 -10.58 6.16 -8.99
CA ALA A 171 -11.37 6.45 -7.79
C ALA A 171 -12.90 6.43 -8.01
N ASN A 172 -13.36 6.19 -9.24
CA ASN A 172 -14.79 6.15 -9.59
C ASN A 172 -15.40 4.76 -9.40
#